data_AF-A0A2E5LYC8-F1
#
_entry.id   AF-A0A2E5LYC8-F1
#
_cell.length_a   1.000
_cell.length_b   1.000
_cell.length_c   1.000
_cell.angle_alpha   90.00
_cell.angle_beta   90.00
_cell.angle_gamma   90.00
#
_symmetry.space_group_name_H-M   'P 1'
#
loop_
_entity.id
_entity.type
_entity.pdbx_description
1 polymer ?
#
loop_
_entity_poly.entity_id
_entity_poly.type
_entity_poly.pdbx_seq_one_letter_code
_entity_poly.pdbx_strand_id
1 'polypeptide(L)'
;MRSSGPLLTVLMFGILLVLACDDSPVEREVDDEAYLAVMCMNLERFSEAILVEKEEAGIATVIEKFIDELQILAPPSDMAEFHEAFISYLEEAVGDPTRPLVVPPPLPDKDVRERLANKERSVDECRAPTFFSSPTADQ
;
A
#
# COMPACT_ATOMS: atom_id res chain seq x y z
N MET A 1 -33.32 -28.46 -59.77
CA MET A 1 -34.72 -28.07 -59.49
C MET A 1 -34.71 -26.96 -58.45
N ARG A 2 -35.45 -25.88 -58.72
CA ARG A 2 -35.72 -24.73 -57.82
C ARG A 2 -36.62 -25.14 -56.65
N SER A 3 -36.39 -24.54 -55.48
CA SER A 3 -37.42 -24.11 -54.51
C SER A 3 -36.70 -23.23 -53.47
N SER A 4 -36.82 -21.90 -53.44
CA SER A 4 -37.95 -21.05 -52.99
C SER A 4 -38.23 -21.16 -51.48
N GLY A 5 -38.03 -20.03 -50.76
CA GLY A 5 -38.08 -19.82 -49.28
C GLY A 5 -39.49 -19.78 -48.65
N PRO A 6 -39.66 -19.36 -47.36
CA PRO A 6 -39.62 -17.95 -46.88
C PRO A 6 -38.87 -17.75 -45.51
N LEU A 7 -38.35 -16.59 -45.09
CA LEU A 7 -38.89 -15.25 -44.72
C LEU A 7 -39.56 -15.16 -43.32
N LEU A 8 -38.93 -14.38 -42.43
CA LEU A 8 -39.44 -13.68 -41.20
C LEU A 8 -39.87 -14.58 -39.99
N THR A 9 -39.43 -14.38 -38.73
CA THR A 9 -39.79 -13.25 -37.84
C THR A 9 -38.97 -13.29 -36.53
N VAL A 10 -38.64 -12.09 -36.04
CA VAL A 10 -37.95 -11.66 -34.81
C VAL A 10 -38.67 -12.07 -33.51
N LEU A 11 -37.94 -12.39 -32.42
CA LEU A 11 -38.24 -11.89 -31.04
C LEU A 11 -37.20 -12.30 -29.98
N MET A 12 -36.65 -11.26 -29.35
CA MET A 12 -36.12 -11.09 -27.98
C MET A 12 -36.05 -12.31 -27.04
N PHE A 13 -34.89 -12.45 -26.37
CA PHE A 13 -34.67 -12.38 -24.91
C PHE A 13 -33.19 -12.79 -24.72
N GLY A 14 -32.23 -11.94 -24.33
CA GLY A 14 -32.36 -10.94 -23.28
C GLY A 14 -32.14 -11.56 -21.91
N ILE A 15 -31.05 -12.31 -21.69
CA ILE A 15 -30.47 -12.54 -20.35
C ILE A 15 -28.94 -12.49 -20.48
N LEU A 16 -28.40 -11.27 -20.35
CA LEU A 16 -27.12 -11.06 -19.69
C LEU A 16 -27.30 -11.51 -18.24
N LEU A 17 -26.67 -12.62 -17.86
CA LEU A 17 -26.31 -12.86 -16.47
C LEU A 17 -24.80 -12.97 -16.43
N VAL A 18 -24.17 -11.80 -16.48
CA VAL A 18 -22.81 -11.61 -15.96
C VAL A 18 -22.93 -11.79 -14.45
N LEU A 19 -22.86 -13.03 -13.97
CA LEU A 19 -22.46 -13.29 -12.60
C LEU A 19 -20.96 -13.01 -12.55
N ALA A 20 -20.61 -11.74 -12.42
CA ALA A 20 -19.32 -11.38 -11.86
C ALA A 20 -19.36 -11.89 -10.41
N CYS A 21 -18.71 -13.03 -10.18
CA CYS A 21 -18.27 -13.41 -8.85
C CYS A 21 -17.30 -12.32 -8.40
N ASP A 22 -17.80 -11.37 -7.62
CA ASP A 22 -16.97 -10.42 -6.89
C ASP A 22 -16.38 -11.20 -5.70
N ASP A 23 -15.38 -12.02 -5.99
CA ASP A 23 -14.52 -12.71 -5.01
C ASP A 23 -13.31 -11.82 -4.67
N SER A 24 -13.55 -10.51 -4.63
CA SER A 24 -12.57 -9.54 -4.17
C SER A 24 -12.49 -9.68 -2.65
N PRO A 25 -11.29 -9.91 -2.06
CA PRO A 25 -11.17 -9.87 -0.62
C PRO A 25 -11.73 -8.53 -0.14
N VAL A 26 -12.66 -8.58 0.81
CA VAL A 26 -13.12 -7.36 1.49
C VAL A 26 -11.95 -6.91 2.35
N GLU A 27 -11.04 -6.14 1.75
CA GLU A 27 -9.98 -5.43 2.44
C GLU A 27 -10.67 -4.45 3.37
N ARG A 28 -10.73 -4.82 4.66
CA ARG A 28 -11.28 -3.93 5.66
C ARG A 28 -10.26 -2.83 5.87
N GLU A 29 -10.67 -1.60 5.57
CA GLU A 29 -9.97 -0.39 5.97
C GLU A 29 -9.53 -0.53 7.43
N VAL A 30 -8.22 -0.42 7.65
CA VAL A 30 -7.64 -0.44 8.98
C VAL A 30 -7.66 0.97 9.57
N ASP A 31 -7.74 1.05 10.89
CA ASP A 31 -7.61 2.34 11.57
C ASP A 31 -6.15 2.81 11.62
N ASP A 32 -5.95 4.06 12.05
CA ASP A 32 -4.62 4.65 12.17
C ASP A 32 -3.67 3.82 13.04
N GLU A 33 -4.15 3.18 14.11
CA GLU A 33 -3.28 2.44 15.05
C GLU A 33 -2.79 1.13 14.43
N ALA A 34 -3.69 0.39 13.77
CA ALA A 34 -3.33 -0.81 13.02
C ALA A 34 -2.42 -0.49 11.83
N TYR A 35 -2.65 0.63 11.13
CA TYR A 35 -1.77 1.09 10.07
C TYR A 35 -0.37 1.44 10.61
N LEU A 36 -0.31 2.20 11.71
CA LEU A 36 0.93 2.57 12.37
C LEU A 36 1.71 1.36 12.88
N ALA A 37 1.03 0.32 13.40
CA ALA A 37 1.68 -0.89 13.87
C ALA A 37 2.51 -1.56 12.76
N VAL A 38 1.93 -1.71 11.57
CA VAL A 38 2.63 -2.30 10.41
C VAL A 38 3.74 -1.38 9.92
N MET A 39 3.49 -0.07 9.83
CA MET A 39 4.49 0.91 9.42
C MET A 39 5.71 0.90 10.35
N CYS A 40 5.49 1.06 11.66
CA CYS A 40 6.56 1.14 12.65
C CYS A 40 7.35 -0.16 12.76
N MET A 41 6.68 -1.31 12.76
CA MET A 41 7.34 -2.61 12.76
C MET A 41 8.30 -2.77 11.57
N ASN A 42 7.87 -2.39 10.36
CA ASN A 42 8.71 -2.54 9.19
C ASN A 42 9.80 -1.48 9.06
N LEU A 43 9.56 -0.25 9.56
CA LEU A 43 10.62 0.75 9.69
C LEU A 43 11.71 0.30 10.68
N GLU A 44 11.34 -0.37 11.77
CA GLU A 44 12.30 -0.99 12.72
C GLU A 44 13.11 -2.09 12.01
N ARG A 45 12.43 -3.01 11.30
CA ARG A 45 13.11 -4.08 10.53
C ARG A 45 14.06 -3.53 9.47
N PHE A 46 13.64 -2.51 8.72
CA PHE A 46 14.50 -1.85 7.75
C PHE A 46 15.73 -1.23 8.44
N SER A 47 15.53 -0.50 9.54
CA SER A 47 16.62 0.11 10.31
C SER A 47 17.60 -0.95 10.84
N GLU A 48 17.11 -2.10 11.31
CA GLU A 48 17.94 -3.23 11.72
C GLU A 48 18.72 -3.82 10.54
N ALA A 49 18.06 -4.02 9.40
CA ALA A 49 18.69 -4.55 8.19
C ALA A 49 19.86 -3.69 7.73
N ILE A 50 19.72 -2.36 7.76
CA ILE A 50 20.82 -1.43 7.44
C ILE A 50 22.06 -1.65 8.34
N LEU A 51 21.87 -2.10 9.58
CA LEU A 51 22.96 -2.30 10.54
C LEU A 51 23.54 -3.71 10.50
N VAL A 52 22.73 -4.72 10.19
CA VAL A 52 23.06 -6.14 10.33
C VAL A 52 23.39 -6.79 9.00
N GLU A 53 22.72 -6.40 7.92
CA GLU A 53 22.94 -6.97 6.60
C GLU A 53 24.28 -6.51 6.03
N LYS A 54 25.01 -7.46 5.46
CA LYS A 54 26.34 -7.22 4.87
C LYS A 54 26.26 -6.90 3.38
N GLU A 55 25.12 -7.17 2.77
CA GLU A 55 24.89 -7.09 1.34
C GLU A 55 23.54 -6.39 1.09
N GLU A 56 23.49 -5.61 0.01
CA GLU A 56 22.28 -4.86 -0.38
C GLU A 56 21.09 -5.78 -0.65
N ALA A 57 21.32 -7.02 -1.09
CA ALA A 57 20.28 -8.02 -1.32
C ALA A 57 19.49 -8.38 -0.04
N GLY A 58 20.14 -8.36 1.13
CA GLY A 58 19.47 -8.58 2.41
C GLY A 58 18.52 -7.44 2.74
N ILE A 59 18.95 -6.19 2.49
CA ILE A 59 18.11 -5.00 2.67
C ILE A 59 16.94 -5.02 1.68
N ALA A 60 17.18 -5.37 0.41
CA ALA A 60 16.15 -5.50 -0.61
C ALA A 60 15.03 -6.48 -0.19
N THR A 61 15.41 -7.63 0.38
CA THR A 61 14.44 -8.64 0.87
C THR A 61 13.53 -8.06 1.97
N VAL A 62 14.07 -7.20 2.84
CA VAL A 62 13.27 -6.54 3.89
C VAL A 62 12.34 -5.49 3.30
N ILE A 63 12.77 -4.75 2.28
CA ILE A 63 11.94 -3.79 1.55
C ILE A 63 10.79 -4.50 0.82
N GLU A 64 11.07 -5.60 0.11
CA GLU A 64 10.07 -6.42 -0.58
C GLU A 64 9.00 -6.91 0.41
N LYS A 65 9.42 -7.41 1.57
CA LYS A 65 8.48 -7.82 2.62
C LYS A 65 7.65 -6.66 3.15
N PHE A 66 8.23 -5.47 3.26
CA PHE A 66 7.48 -4.28 3.68
C PHE A 66 6.41 -3.94 2.64
N ILE A 67 6.74 -3.99 1.35
CA ILE A 67 5.78 -3.78 0.25
C ILE A 67 4.65 -4.80 0.33
N ASP A 68 4.96 -6.09 0.45
CA ASP A 68 3.97 -7.16 0.55
C ASP A 68 3.00 -6.95 1.73
N GLU A 69 3.53 -6.55 2.90
CA GLU A 69 2.72 -6.28 4.08
C GLU A 69 1.86 -5.02 3.92
N LEU A 70 2.30 -4.02 3.16
CA LEU A 70 1.50 -2.83 2.85
C LEU A 70 0.41 -3.12 1.81
N GLN A 71 0.72 -3.88 0.75
CA GLN A 71 -0.21 -4.17 -0.34
C GLN A 71 -1.45 -4.96 0.08
N ILE A 72 -1.42 -5.64 1.23
CA ILE A 72 -2.58 -6.36 1.77
C ILE A 72 -3.40 -5.52 2.75
N LEU A 73 -2.99 -4.28 3.03
CA LEU A 73 -3.72 -3.36 3.89
C LEU A 73 -4.59 -2.43 3.05
N ALA A 74 -5.83 -2.24 3.47
CA ALA A 74 -6.59 -1.06 3.08
C ALA A 74 -6.26 0.08 4.06
N PRO A 75 -5.52 1.13 3.65
CA PRO A 75 -5.20 2.26 4.53
C PRO A 75 -6.47 3.05 4.90
N PRO A 76 -6.42 3.88 5.96
CA PRO A 76 -7.45 4.90 6.17
C PRO A 76 -7.75 5.67 4.88
N SER A 77 -9.01 5.99 4.62
CA SER A 77 -9.44 6.57 3.34
C SER A 77 -8.70 7.86 2.92
N ASP A 78 -8.25 8.67 3.87
CA ASP A 78 -7.47 9.90 3.64
C ASP A 78 -5.96 9.66 3.49
N MET A 79 -5.52 8.40 3.54
CA MET A 79 -4.15 7.95 3.39
C MET A 79 -3.89 7.21 2.07
N ALA A 80 -4.90 6.99 1.24
CA ALA A 80 -4.77 6.19 0.01
C ALA A 80 -3.67 6.70 -0.94
N GLU A 81 -3.64 8.01 -1.21
CA GLU A 81 -2.62 8.61 -2.10
C GLU A 81 -1.20 8.47 -1.52
N PHE A 82 -1.03 8.73 -0.21
CA PHE A 82 0.25 8.53 0.46
C PHE A 82 0.67 7.05 0.45
N HIS A 83 -0.27 6.13 0.69
CA HIS A 83 -0.01 4.71 0.75
C HIS A 83 0.53 4.19 -0.60
N GLU A 84 -0.13 4.55 -1.71
CA GLU A 84 0.32 4.24 -3.06
C GLU A 84 1.70 4.86 -3.35
N ALA A 85 1.89 6.14 -3.01
CA ALA A 85 3.16 6.83 -3.23
C ALA A 85 4.31 6.21 -2.40
N PHE A 86 4.03 5.79 -1.17
CA PHE A 86 5.02 5.17 -0.29
C PHE A 86 5.38 3.76 -0.76
N ILE A 87 4.42 2.96 -1.24
CA ILE A 87 4.71 1.67 -1.90
C ILE A 87 5.59 1.90 -3.12
N SER A 88 5.25 2.84 -4.01
CA SER A 88 6.07 3.14 -5.19
C SER A 88 7.49 3.58 -4.82
N TYR A 89 7.64 4.39 -3.76
CA TYR A 89 8.94 4.76 -3.21
C TYR A 89 9.76 3.55 -2.74
N LEU A 90 9.12 2.57 -2.09
CA LEU A 90 9.77 1.33 -1.67
C LEU A 90 10.12 0.43 -2.87
N GLU A 91 9.25 0.35 -3.89
CA GLU A 91 9.51 -0.42 -5.12
C GLU A 91 10.76 0.11 -5.85
N GLU A 92 10.94 1.43 -5.92
CA GLU A 92 12.18 2.03 -6.43
C GLU A 92 13.40 1.62 -5.60
N ALA A 93 13.24 1.52 -4.27
CA ALA A 93 14.29 1.13 -3.35
C ALA A 93 14.65 -0.37 -3.46
N VAL A 94 13.82 -1.23 -4.06
CA VAL A 94 14.23 -2.64 -4.31
C VAL A 94 15.44 -2.69 -5.26
N GLY A 95 15.49 -1.80 -6.26
CA GLY A 95 16.61 -1.71 -7.22
C GLY A 95 17.84 -0.94 -6.69
N ASP A 96 17.66 -0.11 -5.67
CA ASP A 96 18.71 0.60 -4.92
C ASP A 96 18.35 0.59 -3.43
N PRO A 97 18.68 -0.49 -2.69
CA PRO A 97 18.23 -0.70 -1.30
C PRO A 97 18.73 0.35 -0.30
N THR A 98 19.72 1.15 -0.70
CA THR A 98 20.27 2.24 0.11
C THR A 98 19.63 3.59 -0.18
N ARG A 99 18.82 3.71 -1.26
CA ARG A 99 18.08 4.93 -1.63
C ARG A 99 17.36 5.60 -0.45
N PRO A 100 16.68 4.86 0.46
CA PRO A 100 15.98 5.48 1.57
C PRO A 100 16.88 6.19 2.60
N LEU A 101 18.20 5.97 2.55
CA LEU A 101 19.16 6.65 3.42
C LEU A 101 19.46 8.09 2.96
N VAL A 102 19.15 8.42 1.70
CA VAL A 102 19.51 9.71 1.09
C VAL A 102 18.34 10.40 0.40
N VAL A 103 17.28 9.68 0.06
CA VAL A 103 16.03 10.23 -0.49
C VAL A 103 14.97 10.16 0.62
N PRO A 104 14.34 11.29 1.00
CA PRO A 104 13.25 11.25 1.97
C PRO A 104 12.01 10.58 1.36
N PRO A 105 11.20 9.90 2.18
CA PRO A 105 9.93 9.33 1.70
C PRO A 105 8.93 10.44 1.35
N PRO A 106 7.88 10.13 0.56
CA PRO A 106 6.71 10.99 0.49
C PRO A 106 6.10 11.19 1.88
N LEU A 107 5.36 12.27 2.06
CA LEU A 107 4.67 12.57 3.32
C LEU A 107 3.17 12.71 3.03
N PRO A 108 2.29 12.26 3.95
CA PRO A 108 0.87 12.56 3.82
C PRO A 108 0.63 14.04 4.12
N ASP A 109 -0.60 14.49 3.85
CA ASP A 109 -1.08 15.82 4.21
C ASP A 109 -0.79 16.15 5.67
N LYS A 110 -0.51 17.43 5.95
CA LYS A 110 -0.07 17.89 7.27
C LYS A 110 -1.01 17.46 8.40
N ASP A 111 -2.32 17.61 8.21
CA ASP A 111 -3.32 17.27 9.23
C ASP A 111 -3.34 15.76 9.52
N VAL A 112 -3.18 14.94 8.48
CA VAL A 112 -3.09 13.48 8.59
C VAL A 112 -1.79 13.09 9.29
N ARG A 113 -0.68 13.70 8.89
CA ARG A 113 0.64 13.51 9.50
C ARG A 113 0.62 13.82 11.00
N GLU A 114 0.07 14.96 11.39
CA GLU A 114 -0.06 15.35 12.80
C GLU A 114 -0.96 14.40 13.58
N ARG A 115 -2.07 13.93 12.98
CA ARG A 115 -2.95 12.93 13.58
C ARG A 115 -2.21 11.62 13.87
N LEU A 116 -1.45 11.11 12.90
CA LEU A 116 -0.67 9.87 13.03
C LEU A 116 0.46 10.03 14.05
N ALA A 117 1.22 11.13 14.00
CA ALA A 117 2.29 11.44 14.94
C ALA A 117 1.82 11.43 16.40
N ASN A 118 0.61 11.96 16.66
CA ASN A 118 0.02 11.95 17.99
C ASN A 118 -0.36 10.54 18.50
N LYS A 119 -0.57 9.59 17.58
CA LYS A 119 -0.94 8.19 17.88
C LYS A 119 0.25 7.25 17.97
N GLU A 120 1.43 7.62 17.49
CA GLU A 120 2.62 6.75 17.59
C GLU A 120 2.89 6.30 19.04
N ARG A 121 2.59 7.14 20.04
CA ARG A 121 2.81 6.80 21.46
C ARG A 121 1.80 5.79 22.03
N SER A 122 0.67 5.55 21.36
CA SER A 122 -0.31 4.54 21.77
C SER A 122 -0.10 3.19 21.09
N VAL A 123 0.86 3.09 20.16
CA VAL A 123 1.13 1.89 19.36
C VAL A 123 2.44 1.24 19.83
N ASP A 124 2.38 -0.02 20.29
CA ASP A 124 3.51 -0.72 20.91
C ASP A 124 4.72 -0.91 19.97
N GLU A 125 4.45 -1.07 18.67
CA GLU A 125 5.46 -1.20 17.62
C GLU A 125 6.19 0.12 17.33
N CYS A 126 5.59 1.27 17.65
CA CYS A 126 6.18 2.59 17.40
C CYS A 126 7.14 3.02 18.51
N ARG A 127 8.25 2.31 18.62
CA ARG A 127 9.29 2.53 19.66
C ARG A 127 10.20 3.73 19.41
N ALA A 128 10.26 4.19 18.17
CA ALA A 128 11.04 5.35 17.74
C ALA A 128 10.15 6.29 16.91
N PRO A 129 10.39 7.61 16.95
CA PRO A 129 9.67 8.55 16.09
C PRO A 129 9.87 8.20 14.62
N THR A 130 8.81 8.21 13.84
CA THR A 130 8.91 8.01 12.39
C THR A 130 9.02 9.36 11.66
N PHE A 131 8.95 9.33 10.34
CA PHE A 131 8.82 10.53 9.52
C PHE A 131 7.48 11.27 9.71
N PHE A 132 6.48 10.66 10.37
CA PHE A 132 5.26 11.37 10.76
C PHE A 132 5.53 12.39 11.90
N SER A 133 6.38 12.01 12.86
CA SER A 133 6.73 12.83 14.02
C SER A 133 7.97 13.71 13.83
N SER A 134 8.73 13.48 12.77
CA SER A 134 9.95 14.23 12.49
C SER A 134 9.61 15.65 12.02
N PRO A 135 10.24 16.70 12.58
CA PRO A 135 10.11 18.06 12.08
C PRO A 135 10.76 18.13 10.69
N THR A 136 9.96 17.84 9.67
CA THR A 136 10.36 18.13 8.30
C THR A 136 10.30 19.64 8.16
N ALA A 137 11.46 20.25 7.87
CA ALA A 137 11.56 21.68 7.70
C ALA A 137 10.61 22.12 6.58
N ASP A 138 9.48 22.73 6.96
CA ASP A 138 8.49 23.42 6.11
C ASP A 138 8.56 23.10 4.60
N GLN A 139 8.29 21.86 4.22
CA GLN A 139 7.90 21.52 2.84
C GLN A 139 6.38 21.60 2.73
#